data_AF-A0A849TW92-F1
#
_entry.id   AF-A0A849TW92-F1
#
_cell.length_a   1.000
_cell.length_b   1.000
_cell.length_c   1.000
_cell.angle_alpha   90.00
_cell.angle_beta   90.00
_cell.angle_gamma   90.00
#
_symmetry.space_group_name_H-M   'P 1'
#
loop_
_entity.id
_entity.type
_entity.pdbx_description
1 polymer ?
#
loop_
_entity_poly.entity_id
_entity_poly.type
_entity_poly.pdbx_seq_one_letter_code
_entity_poly.pdbx_strand_id
1 'polypeptide(L)'
;MVRNGFYRVFFGGTAYTSTSIFVLKDGQLLGFSFQGSEYTGTYAPDPVRKLIRFEIAASMPPGVMLVTGQKVGAETAKIKMDGEAPIPDPTSRFSFDLAGKSVDVAMHYMRPLL
;
A
#
# COMPACT_ATOMS: atom_id res chain seq x y z
N MET A 1 -17.83 -5.60 -0.19
CA MET A 1 -16.88 -6.40 0.61
C MET A 1 -15.52 -6.35 -0.06
N VAL A 2 -14.42 -6.42 0.70
CA VAL A 2 -13.07 -6.53 0.13
C VAL A 2 -12.91 -7.93 -0.49
N ARG A 3 -12.41 -8.00 -1.72
CA ARG A 3 -12.26 -9.26 -2.45
C ARG A 3 -10.91 -9.88 -2.12
N ASN A 4 -10.86 -11.17 -1.84
CA ASN A 4 -9.57 -11.87 -1.84
C ASN A 4 -9.02 -11.88 -3.27
N GLY A 5 -7.75 -11.51 -3.45
CA GLY A 5 -7.20 -11.38 -4.80
C GLY A 5 -5.88 -10.64 -4.92
N PHE A 6 -5.47 -10.50 -6.17
CA PHE A 6 -4.37 -9.65 -6.57
C PHE A 6 -4.87 -8.24 -6.84
N TYR A 7 -4.10 -7.28 -6.37
CA TYR A 7 -4.35 -5.86 -6.50
C TYR A 7 -3.12 -5.19 -7.10
N ARG A 8 -3.33 -4.32 -8.09
CA ARG A 8 -2.29 -3.41 -8.55
C ARG A 8 -2.41 -2.13 -7.75
N VAL A 9 -1.30 -1.69 -7.15
CA VAL A 9 -1.25 -0.50 -6.31
C VAL A 9 -0.31 0.51 -6.96
N PHE A 10 -0.78 1.73 -7.13
CA PHE A 10 0.04 2.87 -7.52
C PHE A 10 0.29 3.74 -6.31
N PHE A 11 1.55 4.13 -6.11
CA PHE A 11 1.93 5.14 -5.13
C PHE A 11 2.43 6.36 -5.89
N GLY A 12 1.82 7.52 -5.67
CA GLY A 12 2.26 8.81 -6.20
C GLY A 12 2.79 9.68 -5.08
N GLY A 13 3.98 10.23 -5.25
CA GLY A 13 4.50 11.26 -4.36
C GLY A 13 5.14 12.39 -5.16
N THR A 14 5.71 13.35 -4.44
CA THR A 14 6.30 14.56 -5.05
C THR A 14 7.49 14.27 -5.99
N ALA A 15 8.17 13.13 -5.84
CA ALA A 15 9.36 12.81 -6.63
C ALA A 15 9.05 11.94 -7.86
N TYR A 16 8.22 10.91 -7.69
CA TYR A 16 7.83 10.00 -8.77
C TYR A 16 6.60 9.18 -8.40
N THR A 17 6.08 8.43 -9.38
CA THR A 17 5.05 7.41 -9.19
C THR A 17 5.64 6.01 -9.29
N SER A 18 5.22 5.10 -8.42
CA SER A 18 5.61 3.69 -8.44
C SER A 18 4.40 2.77 -8.59
N THR A 19 4.67 1.50 -8.92
CA THR A 19 3.67 0.44 -8.95
C THR A 19 4.13 -0.74 -8.11
N SER A 20 3.19 -1.32 -7.37
CA SER A 20 3.36 -2.53 -6.56
C SER A 20 2.21 -3.51 -6.86
N ILE A 21 2.41 -4.77 -6.51
CA ILE A 21 1.36 -5.79 -6.47
C ILE A 21 1.11 -6.17 -5.03
N PHE A 22 -0.16 -6.09 -4.60
CA PHE A 22 -0.63 -6.53 -3.31
C PHE A 22 -1.49 -7.79 -3.47
N VAL A 23 -1.42 -8.67 -2.49
CA VAL A 23 -2.26 -9.84 -2.31
C VAL A 23 -3.03 -9.63 -1.02
N LEU A 24 -4.36 -9.61 -1.12
CA LEU A 24 -5.24 -9.55 0.03
C LEU A 24 -5.93 -10.91 0.17
N LYS A 25 -5.86 -11.50 1.36
CA LYS A 25 -6.50 -12.77 1.68
C LYS A 25 -6.91 -12.80 3.14
N ASP A 26 -8.20 -12.96 3.40
CA ASP A 26 -8.73 -13.27 4.74
C ASP A 26 -8.23 -12.30 5.83
N GLY A 27 -8.19 -11.00 5.51
CA GLY A 27 -7.73 -9.94 6.42
C GLY A 27 -6.22 -9.76 6.49
N GLN A 28 -5.43 -10.50 5.69
CA GLN A 28 -3.98 -10.36 5.56
C GLN A 28 -3.60 -9.67 4.26
N LEU A 29 -2.56 -8.85 4.31
CA LEU A 29 -1.97 -8.15 3.17
C LEU A 29 -0.50 -8.53 3.04
N LEU A 30 -0.11 -8.93 1.83
CA LEU A 30 1.27 -9.05 1.40
C LEU A 30 1.46 -8.22 0.14
N GLY A 31 2.60 -7.56 -0.01
CA GLY A 31 2.86 -6.75 -1.18
C GLY A 31 4.33 -6.70 -1.54
N PHE A 32 4.60 -6.46 -2.82
CA PHE A 32 5.94 -6.28 -3.34
C PHE A 32 5.96 -5.19 -4.40
N SER A 33 7.01 -4.38 -4.40
CA SER A 33 7.25 -3.35 -5.41
C SER A 33 8.43 -3.72 -6.30
N PHE A 34 8.48 -3.13 -7.50
CA PHE A 34 9.61 -3.34 -8.42
C PHE A 34 10.97 -2.93 -7.83
N GLN A 35 10.98 -2.01 -6.85
CA GLN A 35 12.20 -1.50 -6.22
C GLN A 35 12.71 -2.41 -5.09
N GLY A 36 12.08 -3.57 -4.89
CA GLY A 36 12.46 -4.52 -3.84
C GLY A 36 11.78 -4.28 -2.49
N SER A 37 10.92 -3.27 -2.37
CA SER A 37 10.18 -3.04 -1.12
C SER A 37 9.11 -4.09 -0.90
N GLU A 38 9.06 -4.60 0.32
CA GLU A 38 8.09 -5.59 0.79
C GLU A 38 7.08 -4.92 1.71
N TYR A 39 5.83 -5.37 1.64
CA TYR A 39 4.73 -4.87 2.46
C TYR A 39 4.05 -6.05 3.15
N THR A 40 3.84 -5.96 4.45
CA THR A 40 3.06 -6.94 5.21
C THR A 40 2.09 -6.22 6.12
N GLY A 41 0.93 -6.83 6.39
CA GLY A 41 -0.05 -6.17 7.24
C GLY A 41 -1.36 -6.90 7.33
N THR A 42 -2.31 -6.23 7.98
CA THR A 42 -3.68 -6.69 8.12
C THR A 42 -4.66 -5.64 7.60
N TYR A 43 -5.88 -6.09 7.29
CA TYR A 43 -6.99 -5.20 6.99
C TYR A 43 -8.30 -5.75 7.53
N ALA A 44 -9.21 -4.84 7.90
CA ALA A 44 -10.55 -5.16 8.35
C ALA A 44 -11.58 -4.30 7.58
N PRO A 45 -12.58 -4.89 6.92
CA PRO A 45 -13.64 -4.13 6.28
C PRO A 45 -14.59 -3.51 7.32
N ASP A 46 -14.96 -2.25 7.11
CA ASP A 46 -16.09 -1.58 7.76
C ASP A 46 -17.23 -1.48 6.73
N PRO A 47 -18.19 -2.43 6.73
CA PRO A 47 -19.27 -2.44 5.74
C PRO A 47 -20.27 -1.28 5.93
N VAL A 48 -20.36 -0.71 7.13
CA VAL A 48 -21.28 0.40 7.43
C VAL A 48 -20.76 1.68 6.80
N ARG A 49 -19.47 1.98 7.00
CA ARG A 49 -18.82 3.18 6.43
C ARG A 49 -18.30 2.97 5.01
N LYS A 50 -18.36 1.73 4.50
CA LYS A 50 -17.81 1.31 3.19
C LYS A 50 -16.30 1.57 3.08
N LEU A 51 -15.57 1.37 4.18
CA LEU A 51 -14.14 1.57 4.29
C LEU A 51 -13.42 0.25 4.58
N ILE A 52 -12.10 0.27 4.45
CA ILE A 52 -11.17 -0.70 5.03
C ILE A 52 -10.32 0.04 6.04
N ARG A 53 -10.12 -0.56 7.22
CA ARG A 53 -9.04 -0.22 8.13
C ARG A 53 -7.85 -1.10 7.81
N PHE A 54 -6.65 -0.55 7.82
CA PHE A 54 -5.43 -1.32 7.56
C PHE A 54 -4.32 -0.94 8.53
N GLU A 55 -3.44 -1.91 8.79
CA GLU A 55 -2.18 -1.75 9.49
C GLU A 55 -1.10 -2.44 8.66
N ILE A 56 -0.16 -1.68 8.11
CA ILE A 56 0.84 -2.15 7.15
C ILE A 56 2.23 -1.74 7.62
N ALA A 57 3.18 -2.65 7.50
CA ALA A 57 4.60 -2.37 7.59
C ALA A 57 5.23 -2.54 6.21
N ALA A 58 5.98 -1.53 5.76
CA ALA A 58 6.81 -1.60 4.58
C ALA A 58 8.29 -1.74 4.98
N SER A 59 8.97 -2.71 4.38
CA SER A 59 10.42 -2.90 4.46
C SER A 59 11.05 -2.35 3.19
N MET A 60 11.79 -1.24 3.32
CA MET A 60 12.40 -0.54 2.20
C MET A 60 13.90 -0.87 2.14
N PRO A 61 14.42 -1.41 1.02
CA PRO A 61 15.83 -1.76 0.92
C PRO A 61 16.77 -0.55 1.08
N PRO A 62 18.03 -0.76 1.49
CA PRO A 62 19.03 0.30 1.53
C PRO A 62 19.15 1.06 0.21
N GLY A 63 19.33 2.39 0.30
CA GLY A 63 19.63 3.23 -0.86
C GLY A 63 18.48 3.50 -1.84
N VAL A 64 17.32 2.86 -1.68
CA VAL A 64 16.15 3.17 -2.53
C VAL A 64 15.63 4.58 -2.23
N MET A 65 15.11 5.25 -3.25
CA MET A 65 14.37 6.49 -3.06
C MET A 65 12.92 6.14 -2.74
N LEU A 66 12.26 6.90 -1.87
CA LEU A 66 10.82 6.84 -1.65
C LEU A 66 10.11 7.75 -2.65
N VAL A 67 8.83 7.50 -2.92
CA VAL A 67 8.00 8.35 -3.82
C VAL A 67 7.93 9.82 -3.36
N THR A 68 8.21 10.08 -2.08
CA THR A 68 8.32 11.41 -1.47
C THR A 68 9.67 12.11 -1.74
N GLY A 69 10.61 11.44 -2.40
CA GLY A 69 11.97 11.90 -2.71
C GLY A 69 13.00 11.68 -1.60
N GLN A 70 12.59 11.14 -0.45
CA GLN A 70 13.51 10.81 0.63
C GLN A 70 14.30 9.54 0.27
N LYS A 71 15.61 9.55 0.46
CA LYS A 71 16.46 8.37 0.25
C LYS A 71 16.53 7.53 1.52
N VAL A 72 16.36 6.23 1.40
CA VAL A 72 16.63 5.27 2.47
C VAL A 72 18.13 5.22 2.72
N GLY A 73 18.51 5.14 4.00
CA GLY A 73 19.92 5.11 4.42
C GLY A 73 20.66 3.83 4.03
N ALA A 74 21.77 3.58 4.70
CA ALA A 74 22.59 2.39 4.48
C ALA A 74 21.95 1.09 5.00
N GLU A 75 20.90 1.21 5.82
CA GLU A 75 20.15 0.09 6.40
C GLU A 75 18.72 0.05 5.86
N THR A 76 18.10 -1.13 5.96
CA THR A 76 16.69 -1.32 5.63
C THR A 76 15.82 -0.44 6.54
N ALA A 77 14.99 0.41 5.93
CA ALA A 77 14.02 1.21 6.68
C ALA A 77 12.71 0.45 6.84
N LYS A 78 12.14 0.46 8.05
CA LYS A 78 10.79 -0.03 8.32
C LYS A 78 9.84 1.15 8.51
N ILE A 79 8.80 1.20 7.68
CA ILE A 79 7.78 2.26 7.72
C ILE A 79 6.47 1.62 8.12
N LYS A 80 5.86 2.08 9.21
CA LYS A 80 4.52 1.66 9.63
C LYS A 80 3.50 2.65 9.09
N MET A 81 2.38 2.14 8.61
CA MET A 81 1.26 2.90 8.05
C MET A 81 -0.02 2.26 8.56
N ASP A 82 -0.84 3.05 9.23
CA ASP A 82 -2.20 2.68 9.62
C ASP A 82 -3.18 3.73 9.09
N GLY A 83 -4.40 3.31 8.79
CA GLY A 83 -5.39 4.24 8.26
C GLY A 83 -6.66 3.59 7.72
N GLU A 84 -7.45 4.43 7.06
CA GLU A 84 -8.69 4.04 6.40
C GLU A 84 -8.61 4.32 4.90
N ALA A 85 -9.16 3.42 4.09
CA ALA A 85 -9.31 3.62 2.65
C ALA A 85 -10.69 3.16 2.17
N PRO A 86 -11.23 3.69 1.06
CA PRO A 86 -12.43 3.12 0.46
C PRO A 86 -12.21 1.66 0.04
N ILE A 87 -13.26 0.83 0.16
CA ILE A 87 -13.24 -0.53 -0.39
C ILE A 87 -13.07 -0.43 -1.92
N PRO A 88 -12.08 -1.08 -2.53
CA PRO A 88 -11.91 -1.03 -3.99
C PRO A 88 -13.06 -1.72 -4.73
N ASP A 89 -13.70 -1.00 -5.65
CA ASP A 89 -14.70 -1.55 -6.57
C ASP A 89 -14.76 -0.78 -7.91
N PRO A 90 -13.95 -1.14 -8.93
CA PRO A 90 -12.75 -1.98 -8.85
C PRO A 90 -11.54 -1.22 -8.31
N THR A 91 -11.62 0.12 -8.24
CA THR A 91 -10.51 0.98 -7.83
C THR A 91 -10.88 1.77 -6.57
N SER A 92 -9.98 1.86 -5.60
CA SER A 92 -10.05 2.86 -4.54
C SER A 92 -8.91 3.85 -4.65
N ARG A 93 -9.13 5.07 -4.14
CA ARG A 93 -8.12 6.13 -4.04
C ARG A 93 -8.16 6.74 -2.65
N PHE A 94 -7.00 7.02 -2.10
CA PHE A 94 -6.82 7.71 -0.83
C PHE A 94 -5.41 8.31 -0.79
N SER A 95 -5.15 9.14 0.21
CA SER A 95 -3.81 9.69 0.44
C SER A 95 -3.45 9.52 1.92
N PHE A 96 -2.17 9.39 2.21
CA PHE A 96 -1.65 9.36 3.57
C PHE A 96 -0.40 10.23 3.70
N ASP A 97 -0.10 10.68 4.91
CA ASP A 97 1.13 11.41 5.20
C ASP A 97 2.29 10.44 5.47
N LEU A 98 3.41 10.68 4.81
CA LEU A 98 4.68 10.01 5.07
C LEU A 98 5.75 11.06 5.36
N ALA A 99 6.02 11.28 6.65
CA ALA A 99 7.01 12.24 7.13
C ALA A 99 6.75 13.67 6.63
N GLY A 100 5.50 14.14 6.74
CA GLY A 100 5.07 15.48 6.33
C GLY A 100 4.87 15.65 4.83
N LYS A 101 4.85 14.56 4.07
CA LYS A 101 4.65 14.55 2.62
C LYS A 101 3.50 13.63 2.25
N SER A 102 2.55 14.15 1.47
CA SER A 102 1.43 13.37 0.95
C SER A 102 1.90 12.29 -0.02
N VAL A 103 1.35 11.09 0.14
CA VAL A 103 1.45 9.98 -0.80
C VAL A 103 0.05 9.60 -1.24
N ASP A 104 -0.21 9.72 -2.54
CA ASP A 104 -1.46 9.28 -3.16
C ASP A 104 -1.39 7.80 -3.48
N VAL A 105 -2.47 7.09 -3.20
CA VAL A 105 -2.60 5.65 -3.44
C VAL A 105 -3.79 5.40 -4.33
N ALA A 106 -3.59 4.59 -5.37
CA ALA A 106 -4.68 3.99 -6.13
C ALA A 106 -4.54 2.47 -6.11
N MET A 107 -5.55 1.78 -5.57
CA MET A 107 -5.57 0.32 -5.49
C MET A 107 -6.64 -0.24 -6.42
N HIS A 108 -6.24 -1.06 -7.39
CA HIS A 108 -7.11 -1.64 -8.41
C HIS A 108 -7.17 -3.16 -8.27
N TYR A 109 -8.38 -3.72 -8.12
CA TYR A 109 -8.59 -5.16 -8.12
C TYR A 109 -8.29 -5.75 -9.50
N MET A 110 -7.39 -6.72 -9.57
CA MET A 110 -6.97 -7.34 -10.83
C MET A 110 -7.73 -8.63 -11.10
N ARG A 111 -7.67 -9.57 -10.15
CA ARG A 111 -8.23 -10.93 -10.29
C ARG A 111 -8.30 -11.66 -8.94
N PRO A 112 -9.13 -12.71 -8.81
CA PRO A 112 -9.18 -13.51 -7.59
C PRO A 112 -7.88 -14.33 -7.39
N LEU A 113 -7.73 -14.86 -6.18
CA LEU A 113 -6.76 -15.93 -5.91
C LEU A 113 -7.30 -17.25 -6.49
N LEU A 114 -6.39 -18.15 -6.88
CA LEU A 114 -6.73 -19.50 -7.31
C LEU A 114 -7.13 -20.38 -6.11
#